data_AF-P32194-F1
#
_entry.id   AF-P32194-F1
#
_cell.length_a   1.000
_cell.length_b   1.000
_cell.length_c   1.000
_cell.angle_alpha   90.00
_cell.angle_beta   90.00
_cell.angle_gamma   90.00
#
_symmetry.space_group_name_H-M   'P 1'
#
loop_
_entity.id
_entity.type
_entity.pdbx_description
1 polymer ?
#
loop_
_entity_poly.entity_id
_entity_poly.type
_entity_poly.pdbx_seq_one_letter_code
_entity_poly.pdbx_strand_id
1 'polypeptide(L)'
;METQRASLCLGRWSLWLLLLALVVPSASAQALSYREAVLRAVDRLNEQSSEANLYRLLELDQPPKADEDPGTPKPVSFTVKETVCPRPTRQPPELCDFKENGRVKQCVGTVTLDQIKDPLDITCNEVQGVRGGRLCYCRRRFCVCVGRG
;
A
#
# COMPACT_ATOMS: atom_id res chain seq x y z
N MET A 1 -57.77 -26.14 -7.96
CA MET A 1 -57.37 -24.84 -7.36
C MET A 1 -55.88 -24.77 -6.99
N GLU A 2 -55.05 -25.76 -7.36
CA GLU A 2 -53.66 -25.85 -6.87
C GLU A 2 -52.66 -25.03 -7.72
N THR A 3 -52.91 -24.89 -9.02
CA THR A 3 -52.00 -24.23 -9.98
C THR A 3 -51.77 -22.73 -9.67
N GLN A 4 -52.75 -22.06 -9.05
CA GLN A 4 -52.67 -20.63 -8.76
C GLN A 4 -51.72 -20.33 -7.58
N ARG A 5 -51.63 -21.24 -6.60
CA ARG A 5 -50.72 -21.08 -5.45
C ARG A 5 -49.26 -21.21 -5.86
N ALA A 6 -48.94 -22.15 -6.76
CA ALA A 6 -47.58 -22.32 -7.26
C ALA A 6 -47.11 -21.06 -8.01
N SER A 7 -47.95 -20.49 -8.88
CA SER A 7 -47.60 -19.27 -9.63
C SER A 7 -47.35 -18.06 -8.72
N LEU A 8 -48.15 -17.88 -7.67
CA LEU A 8 -47.94 -16.80 -6.68
C LEU A 8 -46.64 -16.99 -5.88
N CYS A 9 -46.28 -18.23 -5.54
CA CYS A 9 -45.01 -18.53 -4.86
C CYS A 9 -43.81 -18.20 -5.75
N LEU A 10 -43.80 -18.61 -7.04
CA LEU A 10 -42.72 -18.29 -7.96
C LEU A 10 -42.55 -16.77 -8.16
N GLY A 11 -43.65 -16.03 -8.33
CA GLY A 11 -43.60 -14.58 -8.48
C GLY A 11 -43.00 -13.88 -7.25
N ARG A 12 -43.33 -14.35 -6.04
CA ARG A 12 -42.79 -13.78 -4.80
C ARG A 12 -41.30 -14.04 -4.65
N TRP A 13 -40.82 -15.24 -4.98
CA TRP A 13 -39.39 -15.57 -4.93
C TRP A 13 -38.59 -14.75 -5.96
N SER A 14 -39.13 -14.59 -7.16
CA SER A 14 -38.54 -13.72 -8.18
C SER A 14 -38.42 -12.28 -7.69
N LEU A 15 -39.44 -11.75 -7.02
CA LEU A 15 -39.41 -10.40 -6.45
C LEU A 15 -38.36 -10.24 -5.35
N TRP A 16 -38.21 -11.24 -4.48
CA TRP A 16 -37.15 -11.25 -3.45
C TRP A 16 -35.75 -11.31 -4.06
N LEU A 17 -35.53 -12.11 -5.11
CA LEU A 17 -34.25 -12.15 -5.83
C LEU A 17 -33.95 -10.82 -6.53
N LEU A 18 -34.96 -10.18 -7.12
CA LEU A 18 -34.83 -8.84 -7.70
C LEU A 18 -34.48 -7.78 -6.64
N LEU A 19 -35.12 -7.82 -5.47
CA LEU A 19 -34.78 -6.93 -4.35
C LEU A 19 -33.36 -7.20 -3.83
N LEU A 20 -32.94 -8.46 -3.69
CA LEU A 20 -31.58 -8.82 -3.28
C LEU A 20 -30.54 -8.30 -4.29
N ALA A 21 -30.78 -8.48 -5.59
CA ALA A 21 -29.89 -7.96 -6.64
C ALA A 21 -29.78 -6.42 -6.60
N LEU A 22 -30.84 -5.70 -6.23
CA LEU A 22 -30.83 -4.24 -6.09
C LEU A 22 -30.06 -3.76 -4.85
N VAL A 23 -30.00 -4.59 -3.79
CA VAL A 23 -29.30 -4.25 -2.54
C VAL A 23 -27.81 -4.54 -2.62
N VAL A 24 -27.34 -5.37 -3.56
CA VAL A 24 -25.89 -5.60 -3.74
C VAL A 24 -25.25 -4.31 -4.27
N PRO A 25 -24.44 -3.61 -3.47
CA PRO A 25 -23.66 -2.49 -3.96
C PRO A 25 -22.71 -3.07 -5.02
N SER A 26 -22.77 -2.57 -6.26
CA SER A 26 -21.76 -2.91 -7.25
C SER A 26 -20.40 -2.59 -6.65
N ALA A 27 -19.55 -3.60 -6.49
CA ALA A 27 -18.17 -3.43 -6.06
C ALA A 27 -17.41 -2.73 -7.20
N SER A 28 -17.56 -1.41 -7.29
CA SER A 28 -16.70 -0.59 -8.12
C SER A 28 -15.28 -0.76 -7.58
N ALA A 29 -14.39 -1.33 -8.38
CA ALA A 29 -12.96 -1.32 -8.10
C ALA A 29 -12.54 0.15 -7.95
N GLN A 30 -12.33 0.60 -6.72
CA GLN A 30 -11.85 1.94 -6.45
C GLN A 30 -10.34 1.90 -6.67
N ALA A 31 -9.87 2.53 -7.73
CA ALA A 31 -8.44 2.76 -7.94
C ALA A 31 -7.92 3.73 -6.85
N LEU A 32 -6.83 3.35 -6.18
CA LEU A 32 -6.13 4.20 -5.23
C LEU A 32 -5.38 5.30 -5.99
N SER A 33 -5.23 6.47 -5.37
CA SER A 33 -4.22 7.42 -5.84
C SER A 33 -2.81 6.84 -5.66
N TYR A 34 -1.85 7.31 -6.45
CA TYR A 34 -0.44 6.88 -6.33
C TYR A 34 0.10 7.01 -4.90
N ARG A 35 -0.23 8.12 -4.21
CA ARG A 35 0.19 8.35 -2.82
C ARG A 35 -0.46 7.35 -1.85
N GLU A 36 -1.75 7.07 -2.02
CA GLU A 36 -2.44 6.08 -1.18
C GLU A 36 -1.91 4.67 -1.42
N ALA A 37 -1.58 4.31 -2.66
CA ALA A 37 -0.94 3.04 -2.99
C ALA A 37 0.44 2.90 -2.29
N VAL A 38 1.23 3.97 -2.27
CA VAL A 38 2.51 4.02 -1.53
C VAL A 38 2.28 3.89 -0.01
N LEU A 39 1.33 4.61 0.57
CA LEU A 39 1.03 4.50 2.01
C LEU A 39 0.59 3.09 2.39
N ARG A 40 -0.27 2.48 1.58
CA ARG A 40 -0.68 1.08 1.76
C ARG A 40 0.49 0.11 1.65
N ALA A 41 1.43 0.37 0.75
CA ALA A 41 2.67 -0.39 0.66
C ALA A 41 3.54 -0.22 1.93
N VAL A 42 3.60 0.97 2.52
CA VAL A 42 4.30 1.22 3.80
C VAL A 42 3.63 0.47 4.96
N ASP A 43 2.29 0.43 5.01
CA ASP A 43 1.57 -0.35 6.02
C ASP A 43 1.91 -1.84 5.91
N ARG A 44 1.89 -2.38 4.69
CA ARG A 44 2.26 -3.77 4.42
C ARG A 44 3.72 -4.08 4.73
N LEU A 45 4.65 -3.17 4.42
CA LEU A 45 6.06 -3.27 4.81
C LEU A 45 6.20 -3.41 6.32
N ASN A 46 5.43 -2.62 7.08
CA ASN A 46 5.42 -2.72 8.53
C ASN A 46 4.82 -4.04 9.02
N GLU A 47 3.69 -4.47 8.48
CA GLU A 47 3.05 -5.74 8.83
C GLU A 47 3.97 -6.95 8.61
N GLN A 48 4.76 -6.93 7.52
CA GLN A 48 5.67 -8.02 7.14
C GLN A 48 7.06 -7.92 7.76
N SER A 49 7.42 -6.77 8.36
CA SER A 49 8.74 -6.57 8.96
C SER A 49 8.91 -7.37 10.25
N SER A 50 10.17 -7.64 10.62
CA SER A 50 10.57 -8.24 11.90
C SER A 50 11.19 -7.23 12.87
N GLU A 51 11.23 -5.94 12.53
CA GLU A 51 11.88 -4.89 13.33
C GLU A 51 11.12 -4.50 14.61
N ALA A 52 11.74 -3.76 15.53
CA ALA A 52 11.08 -3.40 16.78
C ALA A 52 10.05 -2.27 16.64
N ASN A 53 10.26 -1.34 15.69
CA ASN A 53 9.48 -0.12 15.54
C ASN A 53 8.82 -0.03 14.17
N LEU A 54 7.76 0.78 14.08
CA LEU A 54 7.14 1.13 12.81
C LEU A 54 8.05 2.08 12.03
N TYR A 55 7.98 1.98 10.71
CA TYR A 55 8.57 2.90 9.74
C TYR A 55 7.46 3.74 9.13
N ARG A 56 7.69 5.05 9.06
CA ARG A 56 6.78 6.01 8.43
C ARG A 56 7.40 6.53 7.15
N LEU A 57 6.57 6.80 6.14
CA LEU A 57 6.97 7.47 4.91
C LEU A 57 7.62 8.82 5.25
N LEU A 58 8.89 8.98 4.85
CA LEU A 58 9.66 10.22 5.05
C LEU A 58 9.58 11.10 3.81
N GLU A 59 9.88 10.55 2.65
CA GLU A 59 9.90 11.26 1.36
C GLU A 59 9.45 10.29 0.26
N LEU A 60 8.64 10.78 -0.68
CA LEU A 60 8.17 10.03 -1.84
C LEU A 60 8.73 10.71 -3.10
N ASP A 61 9.43 9.94 -3.94
CA ASP A 61 9.93 10.45 -5.22
C ASP A 61 8.75 10.75 -6.16
N GLN A 62 9.01 11.53 -7.20
CA GLN A 62 7.95 11.94 -8.11
C GLN A 62 7.29 10.73 -8.79
N PRO A 63 5.95 10.75 -8.96
CA PRO A 63 5.27 9.68 -9.67
C PRO A 63 5.82 9.54 -11.10
N PRO A 64 5.83 8.33 -11.67
CA PRO A 64 6.16 8.13 -13.07
C PRO A 64 5.19 8.94 -13.96
N LYS A 65 5.65 9.30 -15.16
CA LYS A 65 4.77 9.93 -16.17
C LYS A 65 3.55 9.03 -16.40
N ALA A 66 2.38 9.65 -16.47
CA ALA A 66 1.08 8.98 -16.40
C ALA A 66 0.96 7.81 -17.39
N ASP A 67 0.88 6.61 -16.83
CA ASP A 67 0.17 5.48 -17.44
C ASP A 67 -1.19 5.42 -16.75
N GLU A 68 -2.28 5.63 -17.49
CA GLU A 68 -3.63 5.75 -16.94
C GLU A 68 -4.21 4.42 -16.42
N ASP A 69 -3.61 3.28 -16.79
CA ASP A 69 -4.15 1.98 -16.39
C ASP A 69 -3.90 1.69 -14.89
N PRO A 70 -4.94 1.61 -14.04
CA PRO A 70 -4.77 1.36 -12.61
C PRO A 70 -4.31 -0.09 -12.29
N GLY A 71 -4.53 -1.02 -13.21
CA GLY A 71 -4.13 -2.43 -13.07
C GLY A 71 -2.67 -2.71 -13.40
N THR A 72 -1.98 -1.79 -14.08
CA THR A 72 -0.55 -1.93 -14.38
C THR A 72 0.29 -1.51 -13.17
N PRO A 73 1.22 -2.35 -12.68
CA PRO A 73 2.12 -2.00 -11.58
C PRO A 73 2.93 -0.73 -11.88
N LYS A 74 2.86 0.25 -10.98
CA LYS A 74 3.55 1.53 -11.08
C LYS A 74 4.88 1.47 -10.33
N PRO A 75 6.00 1.89 -10.93
CA PRO A 75 7.26 1.98 -10.21
C PRO A 75 7.17 3.01 -9.09
N VAL A 76 7.76 2.65 -7.94
CA VAL A 76 7.83 3.51 -6.76
C VAL A 76 9.26 3.57 -6.25
N SER A 77 9.62 4.76 -5.77
CA SER A 77 10.86 5.01 -5.03
C SER A 77 10.54 5.99 -3.91
N PHE A 78 10.84 5.60 -2.68
CA PHE A 78 10.53 6.42 -1.51
C PHE A 78 11.44 6.07 -0.34
N THR A 79 11.58 6.99 0.61
CA THR A 79 12.28 6.75 1.86
C THR A 79 11.30 6.56 3.01
N VAL A 80 11.65 5.67 3.93
CA VAL A 80 10.96 5.49 5.21
C VAL A 80 11.93 5.73 6.36
N LYS A 81 11.44 6.29 7.46
CA LYS A 81 12.22 6.53 8.68
C LYS A 81 11.58 5.85 9.88
N GLU A 82 12.41 5.25 10.73
CA GLU A 82 12.01 4.62 11.97
C GLU A 82 11.30 5.61 12.90
N THR A 83 10.22 5.15 13.53
CA THR A 83 9.38 5.94 14.45
C THR A 83 9.59 5.51 15.91
N VAL A 84 8.99 6.25 16.83
CA VAL A 84 8.96 5.91 18.26
C VAL A 84 7.93 4.82 18.60
N CYS A 85 7.03 4.50 17.68
CA CYS A 85 5.99 3.50 17.89
C CYS A 85 6.54 2.08 17.73
N PRO A 86 6.35 1.19 18.71
CA PRO A 86 6.74 -0.21 18.58
C PRO A 86 5.81 -0.97 17.60
N ARG A 87 6.29 -2.08 17.03
CA ARG A 87 5.45 -3.07 16.32
C ARG A 87 5.18 -4.28 17.25
N PRO A 88 3.96 -4.86 17.29
CA PRO A 88 2.75 -4.47 16.56
C PRO A 88 1.99 -3.34 17.27
N THR A 89 1.64 -2.31 16.51
CA THR A 89 0.70 -1.26 16.93
C THR A 89 -0.38 -1.15 15.85
N ARG A 90 -1.65 -0.98 16.25
CA ARG A 90 -2.80 -0.84 15.32
C ARG A 90 -2.95 0.57 14.73
N GLN A 91 -2.08 1.48 15.12
CA GLN A 91 -2.14 2.88 14.72
C GLN A 91 -1.44 3.06 13.37
N PRO A 92 -1.97 3.92 12.48
CA PRO A 92 -1.28 4.30 11.26
C PRO A 92 0.12 4.85 11.56
N PRO A 93 1.16 4.48 10.81
CA PRO A 93 2.51 5.01 10.99
C PRO A 93 2.56 6.54 10.87
N GLU A 94 1.61 7.17 10.17
CA GLU A 94 1.50 8.63 10.03
C GLU A 94 1.23 9.36 11.36
N LEU A 95 0.66 8.68 12.36
CA LEU A 95 0.42 9.23 13.70
C LEU A 95 1.64 9.09 14.63
N CYS A 96 2.69 8.41 14.18
CA CYS A 96 3.89 8.17 14.96
C CYS A 96 4.96 9.21 14.64
N ASP A 97 5.52 9.81 15.69
CA ASP A 97 6.66 10.70 15.56
C ASP A 97 7.91 9.94 15.10
N PHE A 98 8.73 10.61 14.29
CA PHE A 98 10.01 10.06 13.87
C PHE A 98 10.94 9.94 15.08
N LYS A 99 11.64 8.81 15.18
CA LYS A 99 12.71 8.65 16.15
C LYS A 99 13.88 9.53 15.72
N GLU A 100 14.44 10.31 16.65
CA GLU A 100 15.50 11.29 16.36
C GLU A 100 16.66 10.67 15.56
N ASN A 101 17.26 9.61 16.12
CA ASN A 101 18.31 8.78 15.49
C ASN A 101 17.73 7.52 14.81
N GLY A 102 16.50 7.64 14.31
CA GLY A 102 15.82 6.55 13.61
C GLY A 102 16.50 6.20 12.30
N ARG A 103 16.59 4.91 11.99
CA ARG A 103 17.16 4.43 10.72
C ARG A 103 16.33 4.92 9.55
N VAL A 104 17.01 5.30 8.47
CA VAL A 104 16.37 5.65 7.19
C VAL A 104 16.60 4.53 6.20
N LYS A 105 15.57 4.14 5.46
CA LYS A 105 15.66 3.15 4.40
C LYS A 105 15.09 3.72 3.11
N GLN A 106 15.74 3.42 1.99
CA GLN A 106 15.16 3.63 0.68
C GLN A 106 14.47 2.35 0.24
N CYS A 107 13.22 2.49 -0.16
CA CYS A 107 12.39 1.44 -0.71
C CYS A 107 12.19 1.68 -2.20
N VAL A 108 12.40 0.64 -3.00
CA VAL A 108 12.19 0.64 -4.46
C VAL A 108 11.43 -0.60 -4.87
N GLY A 109 10.55 -0.47 -5.86
CA GLY A 109 9.71 -1.59 -6.31
C GLY A 109 8.53 -1.13 -7.15
N THR A 110 7.43 -1.87 -7.06
CA THR A 110 6.18 -1.55 -7.77
C THR A 110 4.96 -1.57 -6.85
N VAL A 111 3.93 -0.79 -7.20
CA VAL A 111 2.60 -0.81 -6.56
C VAL A 111 1.50 -0.85 -7.61
N THR A 112 0.49 -1.70 -7.42
CA THR A 112 -0.75 -1.65 -8.21
C THR A 112 -1.67 -0.59 -7.59
N LEU A 113 -2.35 0.22 -8.43
CA LEU A 113 -3.34 1.18 -7.94
C LEU A 113 -4.67 0.48 -7.62
N ASP A 114 -4.92 -0.65 -8.24
CA ASP A 114 -6.02 -1.54 -7.87
C ASP A 114 -5.83 -2.13 -6.48
N GLN A 115 -6.92 -2.25 -5.72
CA GLN A 115 -6.89 -2.75 -4.34
C GLN A 115 -6.74 -4.29 -4.24
N ILE A 116 -6.36 -4.95 -5.34
CA ILE A 116 -6.14 -6.39 -5.35
C ILE A 116 -4.90 -6.66 -4.49
N LYS A 117 -5.02 -7.68 -3.61
CA LYS A 117 -3.96 -8.04 -2.68
C LYS A 117 -2.84 -8.79 -3.42
N ASP A 118 -2.08 -8.07 -4.23
CA ASP A 118 -0.91 -8.58 -4.92
C ASP A 118 0.24 -8.86 -3.93
N PRO A 119 1.26 -9.65 -4.31
CA PRO A 119 2.50 -9.78 -3.54
C PRO A 119 3.17 -8.41 -3.35
N LEU A 120 3.87 -8.20 -2.22
CA LEU A 120 4.63 -6.98 -2.01
C LEU A 120 5.94 -7.07 -2.79
N ASP A 121 6.04 -6.35 -3.91
CA ASP A 121 7.25 -6.30 -4.76
C ASP A 121 8.08 -5.04 -4.46
N ILE A 122 8.41 -4.82 -3.19
CA ILE A 122 9.19 -3.66 -2.73
C ILE A 122 10.35 -4.14 -1.87
N THR A 123 11.56 -3.68 -2.20
CA THR A 123 12.79 -3.95 -1.45
C THR A 123 13.27 -2.67 -0.78
N CYS A 124 13.58 -2.73 0.51
CA CYS A 124 14.09 -1.60 1.28
C CYS A 124 15.53 -1.82 1.75
N ASN A 125 16.41 -0.85 1.50
CA ASN A 125 17.81 -0.85 1.91
C ASN A 125 18.12 0.30 2.87
N GLU A 126 18.86 0.02 3.94
CA GLU A 126 19.26 1.03 4.93
C GLU A 126 20.26 2.02 4.35
N VAL A 127 19.95 3.30 4.51
CA VAL A 127 20.78 4.45 4.12
C VAL A 127 21.73 4.74 5.27
N GLN A 128 23.03 4.58 5.06
CA GLN A 128 24.04 4.80 6.09
C GLN A 128 24.54 6.24 6.18
N GLY A 129 24.16 7.09 5.23
CA GLY A 129 24.46 8.51 5.29
C GLY A 129 24.11 9.25 4.01
N VAL A 130 24.22 10.57 4.05
CA VAL A 130 24.11 11.43 2.88
C VAL A 130 25.48 12.06 2.62
N ARG A 131 26.05 11.85 1.43
CA ARG A 131 27.34 12.44 1.05
C ARG A 131 27.19 13.30 -0.19
N GLY A 132 27.26 14.63 0.00
CA GLY A 132 27.09 15.60 -1.09
C GLY A 132 25.73 15.47 -1.79
N GLY A 133 24.64 15.37 -1.02
CA GLY A 133 23.27 15.22 -1.54
C GLY A 133 22.89 13.81 -2.03
N ARG A 134 23.83 12.85 -2.04
CA ARG A 134 23.58 11.47 -2.46
C ARG A 134 23.29 10.56 -1.28
N LEU A 135 22.30 9.67 -1.41
CA LEU A 135 22.04 8.62 -0.43
C LEU A 135 23.11 7.53 -0.55
N CYS A 136 23.81 7.25 0.53
CA CYS A 136 24.86 6.24 0.58
C CYS A 136 24.39 4.99 1.31
N TYR A 137 24.45 3.87 0.62
CA TYR A 137 24.18 2.54 1.15
C TYR A 137 25.52 1.85 1.37
N CYS A 138 25.78 1.40 2.58
CA CYS A 138 26.97 0.58 2.82
C CYS A 138 26.57 -0.85 3.18
N ARG A 139 27.37 -1.80 2.71
CA ARG A 139 27.30 -3.19 3.14
C ARG A 139 28.72 -3.61 3.47
N ARG A 140 28.98 -3.81 4.77
CA ARG A 140 30.34 -4.00 5.31
C ARG A 140 31.24 -2.79 4.99
N ARG A 141 32.33 -2.98 4.24
CA ARG A 141 33.28 -1.92 3.87
C ARG A 141 32.98 -1.25 2.52
N PHE A 142 32.00 -1.75 1.76
CA PHE A 142 31.65 -1.18 0.47
C PHE A 142 30.47 -0.21 0.64
N CYS A 143 30.62 1.00 0.13
CA CYS A 143 29.58 2.03 0.12
C CYS A 143 29.29 2.46 -1.33
N VAL A 144 28.01 2.55 -1.68
CA VAL A 144 27.52 3.05 -2.97
C VAL A 144 26.65 4.26 -2.68
N CYS A 145 26.96 5.41 -3.30
CA CYS A 145 26.16 6.62 -3.16
C CYS A 145 25.37 6.89 -4.45
N VAL A 146 24.05 6.92 -4.33
CA VAL A 146 23.11 7.10 -5.44
C VAL A 146 22.56 8.54 -5.37
N GLY A 147 22.54 9.23 -6.51
CA GLY A 147 21.86 10.53 -6.63
C GLY A 147 20.36 10.37 -6.50
N ARG A 148 19.70 11.36 -5.90
CA ARG A 148 18.24 11.50 -6.05
C ARG A 148 17.97 11.81 -7.53
N GLY A 149 17.14 10.99 -8.17
CA GLY A 149 16.74 11.15 -9.58
C GLY A 149 15.79 12.32 -9.78
#